data_AF-H6PVZ7-F1
#
_entry.id   AF-H6PVZ7-F1
#
_cell.length_a   1.000
_cell.length_b   1.000
_cell.length_c   1.000
_cell.angle_alpha   90.00
_cell.angle_beta   90.00
_cell.angle_gamma   90.00
#
_symmetry.space_group_name_H-M   'P 1'
#
loop_
_entity.id
_entity.type
_entity.pdbx_description
1 polymer ?
#
loop_
_entity_poly.entity_id
_entity_poly.type
_entity_poly.pdbx_seq_one_letter_code
_entity_poly.pdbx_strand_id
1 'polypeptide(L)' 'MPKADPAFLKIHYGRDGKLNKLSLPNPPIIFHNQWYPALTVYKGELCSLPISSGYYRYLNKKILEN' A
#
# COMPACT_ATOMS: atom_id res chain seq x y z
N MET A 1 4.25 26.72 -7.67
CA MET A 1 4.61 25.64 -6.73
C MET A 1 4.82 24.37 -7.54
N PRO A 2 5.93 23.62 -7.39
CA PRO A 2 6.00 22.30 -7.99
C PRO A 2 4.85 21.47 -7.41
N LYS A 3 4.04 20.83 -8.26
CA LYS A 3 3.03 19.86 -7.80
C LYS A 3 3.76 18.87 -6.90
N ALA A 4 3.41 18.85 -5.62
CA ALA A 4 3.95 17.86 -4.70
C ALA A 4 3.62 16.49 -5.28
N ASP A 5 4.62 15.78 -5.77
CA ASP A 5 4.51 14.37 -6.15
C ASP A 5 4.28 13.61 -4.84
N PRO A 6 3.08 13.10 -4.56
CA PRO A 6 2.76 12.54 -3.26
C PRO A 6 2.82 11.02 -3.31
N ALA A 7 3.56 10.42 -2.37
CA ALA A 7 3.64 8.98 -2.18
C ALA A 7 2.41 8.44 -1.44
N PHE A 8 1.30 8.28 -2.16
CA PHE A 8 0.08 7.70 -1.58
C PHE A 8 -0.01 6.20 -1.87
N LEU A 9 -0.39 5.43 -0.85
CA LEU A 9 -1.05 4.15 -1.07
C LEU A 9 -2.43 4.43 -1.68
N LYS A 10 -2.65 3.95 -2.90
CA LYS A 10 -3.95 4.04 -3.57
C LYS A 10 -4.66 2.70 -3.49
N ILE A 11 -5.92 2.75 -3.09
CA ILE A 11 -6.81 1.60 -3.01
C ILE A 11 -7.85 1.75 -4.11
N HIS A 12 -7.92 0.77 -5.00
CA HIS A 12 -8.82 0.79 -6.16
C HIS A 12 -9.93 -0.24 -5.97
N TYR A 13 -11.16 0.23 -6.03
CA TYR A 13 -12.36 -0.61 -6.05
C TYR A 13 -12.91 -0.72 -7.47
N GLY A 14 -13.39 -1.91 -7.83
CA GLY A 14 -14.14 -2.16 -9.06
C GLY A 14 -15.53 -1.54 -9.02
N ARG A 15 -16.22 -1.56 -10.16
CA ARG A 15 -17.62 -1.09 -10.27
C ARG A 15 -18.59 -1.93 -9.44
N ASP A 16 -18.22 -3.16 -9.12
CA ASP A 16 -18.90 -4.09 -8.23
C ASP A 16 -18.65 -3.81 -6.74
N GLY A 17 -17.88 -2.76 -6.41
CA GLY A 17 -17.51 -2.41 -5.05
C GLY A 17 -16.43 -3.31 -4.45
N LYS A 18 -15.87 -4.26 -5.20
CA LYS A 18 -14.83 -5.15 -4.71
C LYS A 18 -13.45 -4.50 -4.81
N LEU A 19 -12.58 -4.85 -3.86
CA LEU A 19 -11.19 -4.43 -3.90
C LEU A 19 -10.49 -5.10 -5.10
N ASN A 20 -9.93 -4.30 -5.99
CA ASN A 20 -9.32 -4.77 -7.23
C ASN A 20 -7.79 -4.61 -7.22
N LYS A 21 -7.27 -3.47 -6.76
CA LYS A 21 -5.83 -3.18 -6.83
C LYS A 21 -5.35 -2.28 -5.71
N LEU A 22 -4.13 -2.52 -5.24
CA LEU A 22 -3.32 -1.56 -4.49
C LEU A 22 -2.24 -1.00 -5.40
N SER A 23 -2.01 0.32 -5.33
CA SER A 23 -0.92 0.97 -6.07
C SER A 23 -0.05 1.79 -5.13
N LEU A 24 1.27 1.66 -5.29
CA LEU A 24 2.30 2.39 -4.57
C LEU A 24 3.34 2.92 -5.57
N PRO A 25 4.04 4.03 -5.24
CA PRO A 25 5.10 4.55 -6.11
C PRO A 25 6.29 3.59 -6.21
N ASN A 26 6.58 2.84 -5.13
CA ASN A 26 7.65 1.85 -5.08
C ASN A 26 7.16 0.58 -4.38
N PRO A 27 7.82 -0.57 -4.60
CA PRO A 27 7.51 -1.80 -3.88
C PRO A 27 7.50 -1.58 -2.37
N PRO A 28 6.52 -2.14 -1.64
CA PRO A 28 6.47 -2.00 -0.21
C PRO A 28 7.47 -2.93 0.47
N ILE A 29 7.93 -2.53 1.65
CA ILE A 29 8.68 -3.35 2.58
C ILE A 29 7.68 -3.86 3.62
N ILE A 30 7.50 -5.18 3.68
CA ILE A 30 6.52 -5.84 4.53
C ILE A 30 7.24 -6.71 5.56
N PHE A 31 7.00 -6.44 6.84
CA PHE A 31 7.64 -7.16 7.94
C PHE A 31 6.95 -8.49 8.25
N HIS A 32 7.69 -9.44 8.82
CA HIS A 32 7.09 -10.67 9.36
C HIS A 32 6.11 -10.39 10.48
N ASN A 33 6.48 -9.51 11.43
CA ASN A 33 5.57 -9.01 12.46
C ASN A 33 4.43 -8.21 11.81
N GLN A 34 3.22 -8.75 11.89
CA GLN A 34 2.04 -8.19 11.24
C GLN A 34 1.63 -6.81 11.77
N TRP A 35 2.05 -6.46 12.99
CA TRP A 35 1.68 -5.21 13.66
C TRP A 35 2.55 -4.03 13.24
N TYR A 36 3.73 -4.28 12.64
CA TYR A 36 4.60 -3.22 12.18
C TYR A 36 4.02 -2.51 10.96
N PRO A 37 4.23 -1.19 10.81
CA PRO A 37 3.80 -0.47 9.63
C PRO A 37 4.43 -1.07 8.38
N ALA A 38 3.66 -1.17 7.30
CA ALA A 38 4.25 -1.39 5.98
C ALA A 38 5.04 -0.13 5.59
N LEU A 39 6.19 -0.28 4.94
CA LEU A 39 7.01 0.85 4.52
C LEU A 39 7.12 0.91 3.01
N THR A 40 7.61 2.04 2.49
CA THR A 40 8.04 2.19 1.11
C THR A 40 9.22 3.15 1.06
N VAL A 41 10.07 3.03 0.05
CA VAL A 41 11.08 4.03 -0.22
C VAL A 41 10.48 5.09 -1.13
N TYR A 42 10.65 6.36 -0.82
CA TYR A 42 10.22 7.45 -1.69
C TYR A 42 11.24 8.57 -1.66
N LYS A 43 11.73 8.97 -2.84
CA LYS A 43 12.79 9.99 -3.00
C LYS A 43 14.04 9.75 -2.13
N GLY A 44 14.41 8.48 -1.95
CA GLY A 44 15.57 8.08 -1.15
C GLY A 44 15.30 8.01 0.35
N GLU A 45 14.10 8.36 0.82
CA GLU A 45 13.71 8.28 2.23
C GLU A 45 12.81 7.06 2.48
N LEU A 46 12.92 6.51 3.70
CA LEU A 46 12.06 5.44 4.17
C LEU A 46 10.78 6.04 4.78
N CYS A 47 9.63 5.76 4.16
CA CYS A 47 8.35 6.30 4.59
C CYS A 47 7.44 5.18 5.11
N SER A 48 6.71 5.44 6.19
CA SER A 48 5.65 4.55 6.66
C SER A 48 4.37 4.72 5.86
N LEU A 49 3.75 3.61 5.47
CA LEU A 49 2.40 3.60 4.92
C LEU A 49 1.37 3.66 6.07
N PRO A 50 0.17 4.22 5.83
CA PRO A 50 -0.89 4.34 6.84
C PRO A 50 -1.62 2.99 7.09
N ILE A 51 -0.90 1.88 7.01
CA ILE A 51 -1.42 0.52 7.22
C ILE A 51 -0.31 -0.38 7.78
N SER A 52 -0.71 -1.44 8.50
CA SER A 52 0.23 -2.45 8.98
C SER A 52 0.64 -3.43 7.87
N SER A 53 1.76 -4.11 8.09
CA SER A 53 2.27 -5.18 7.23
C SER A 53 1.27 -6.33 7.12
N GLY A 54 0.57 -6.67 8.21
CA GLY A 54 -0.50 -7.66 8.22
C GLY A 54 -1.68 -7.24 7.38
N TYR A 55 -2.14 -5.99 7.53
CA TYR A 55 -3.28 -5.49 6.77
C TYR A 55 -2.97 -5.37 5.28
N TYR A 56 -1.74 -4.97 4.91
CA TYR A 56 -1.31 -4.98 3.51
C TYR A 56 -1.39 -6.38 2.88
N ARG A 57 -0.94 -7.42 3.60
CA ARG A 57 -1.06 -8.82 3.14
C ARG A 57 -2.52 -9.24 2.99
N TYR A 58 -3.36 -8.88 3.96
CA TYR A 58 -4.80 -9.15 3.92
C TYR A 58 -5.46 -8.55 2.67
N LEU A 59 -5.17 -7.28 2.37
CA LEU A 59 -5.73 -6.59 1.19
C LEU A 59 -5.27 -7.25 -0.12
N ASN A 60 -4.00 -7.63 -0.24
CA ASN A 60 -3.51 -8.37 -1.41
C ASN A 60 -4.18 -9.74 -1.55
N LYS A 61 -4.36 -10.46 -0.44
CA LYS A 61 -5.10 -11.73 -0.46
C LYS A 61 -6.53 -11.52 -0.95
N LYS A 62 -7.21 -10.47 -0.48
CA LYS A 62 -8.58 -10.13 -0.92
C LYS A 62 -8.68 -9.81 -2.41
N ILE A 63 -7.66 -9.18 -2.99
CA ILE A 63 -7.58 -8.93 -4.43
C ILE A 63 -7.51 -10.25 -5.22
N LEU A 64 -6.72 -11.22 -4.75
CA LEU A 64 -6.57 -12.52 -5.41
C LEU A 64 -7.82 -13.42 -5.28
N GLU A 65 -8.65 -13.18 -4.27
CA GLU A 65 -9.90 -13.92 -4.02
C GLU A 65 -11.09 -13.39 -4.85
N ASN A 66 -10.99 -12.18 -5.42
CA ASN A 66 -12.07 -11.51 -6.16
C ASN A 66 -12.04 -11.81 -7.66
#